data_AF-A0A7W4Z9W8-F1
#
_entry.id   AF-A0A7W4Z9W8-F1
#
_cell.length_a   1.000
_cell.length_b   1.000
_cell.length_c   1.000
_cell.angle_alpha   90.00
_cell.angle_beta   90.00
_cell.angle_gamma   90.00
#
_symmetry.space_group_name_H-M   'P 1'
#
loop_
_entity.id
_entity.type
_entity.pdbx_description
1 polymer ?
#
loop_
_entity_poly.entity_id
_entity_poly.type
_entity_poly.pdbx_seq_one_letter_code
_entity_poly.pdbx_strand_id
1 'polypeptide(L)'
;MAWSKNGFSAVWKITLVSALLLAAACSHTVSVDGRYPQPVGQQHPLTVGIYLSDEFRKFTHHEDSADRDEWNINTGKAQKNLFETVLGSMFTEAVSLSQYPQDLPKNVELVIVPEVRELQFTMPRENRVNIFEVWIKYDMHAYDQRGESVANWVITAYGKTPTAFLKSQEDALAQAINIALRDAGATLYTGFERVPELQAFLANKQRALSMKGDETAGEETTE
;
A
#
# COMPACT_ATOMS: atom_id res chain seq x y z
N MET A 1 11.87 -18.61 73.57
CA MET A 1 10.72 -17.98 72.87
C MET A 1 11.29 -17.26 71.64
N ALA A 2 11.39 -17.96 70.51
CA ALA A 2 12.02 -17.46 69.29
C ALA A 2 10.95 -16.86 68.37
N TRP A 3 10.97 -15.54 68.20
CA TRP A 3 10.07 -14.81 67.31
C TRP A 3 10.61 -14.86 65.88
N SER A 4 9.81 -15.41 64.97
CA SER A 4 10.07 -15.50 63.52
C SER A 4 10.01 -14.12 62.87
N LYS A 5 11.09 -13.69 62.19
CA LYS A 5 11.19 -12.43 61.43
C LYS A 5 11.14 -12.62 59.90
N ASN A 6 10.59 -13.73 59.40
CA ASN A 6 10.68 -14.07 57.96
C ASN A 6 9.38 -13.84 57.16
N GLY A 7 8.31 -13.34 57.79
CA GLY A 7 7.01 -13.17 57.11
C GLY A 7 6.89 -11.91 56.23
N PHE A 8 7.63 -10.84 56.53
CA PHE A 8 7.39 -9.53 55.90
C PHE A 8 8.03 -9.40 54.50
N SER A 9 9.15 -10.09 54.22
CA SER A 9 9.82 -10.00 52.91
C SER A 9 9.16 -10.84 51.82
N ALA A 10 8.46 -11.91 52.19
CA ALA A 10 7.78 -12.79 51.24
C ALA A 10 6.50 -12.13 50.69
N VAL A 11 5.72 -11.49 51.57
CA VAL A 11 4.50 -10.77 51.18
C VAL A 11 4.84 -9.61 50.25
N TRP A 12 5.86 -8.80 50.57
CA TRP A 12 6.27 -7.67 49.73
C TRP A 12 6.80 -8.10 48.35
N LYS A 13 7.55 -9.22 48.26
CA LYS A 13 7.99 -9.79 46.98
C LYS A 13 6.82 -10.33 46.13
N ILE A 14 5.80 -10.93 46.76
CA ILE A 14 4.61 -11.41 46.07
C ILE A 14 3.76 -10.25 45.55
N THR A 15 3.62 -9.16 46.34
CA THR A 15 2.89 -7.96 45.89
C THR A 15 3.58 -7.28 44.71
N LEU A 16 4.92 -7.23 44.70
CA LEU A 16 5.69 -6.61 43.62
C LEU A 16 5.61 -7.43 42.31
N VAL A 17 5.64 -8.76 42.39
CA VAL A 17 5.48 -9.66 41.23
C VAL A 17 4.04 -9.61 40.69
N SER A 18 3.04 -9.54 41.58
CA SER A 18 1.64 -9.42 41.17
C SER A 18 1.32 -8.05 40.55
N ALA A 19 2.00 -6.98 40.98
CA ALA A 19 1.90 -5.66 40.38
C ALA A 19 2.62 -5.57 39.01
N LEU A 20 3.73 -6.30 38.82
CA LEU A 20 4.44 -6.37 37.55
C LEU A 20 3.67 -7.16 36.48
N LEU A 21 2.92 -8.19 36.88
CA LEU A 21 2.06 -8.98 35.98
C LEU A 21 0.81 -8.24 35.49
N LEU A 22 0.38 -7.18 36.20
CA LEU A 22 -0.80 -6.37 35.84
C LEU A 22 -0.48 -5.24 34.83
N ALA A 23 0.79 -5.06 34.45
CA ALA A 23 1.23 -4.03 33.51
C ALA A 23 1.57 -4.58 32.12
N ALA A 24 1.09 -5.77 31.76
CA ALA A 24 1.15 -6.24 30.38
C ALA A 24 0.11 -5.47 29.54
N ALA A 25 0.55 -4.37 28.92
CA ALA A 25 -0.24 -3.75 27.85
C ALA A 25 -0.42 -4.76 26.72
N CYS A 26 -1.67 -5.01 26.32
CA CYS A 26 -1.95 -5.86 25.17
C CYS A 26 -1.49 -5.13 23.91
N SER A 27 -0.68 -5.79 23.08
CA SER A 27 -0.25 -5.29 21.78
C SER A 27 -0.79 -6.21 20.69
N HIS A 28 -1.44 -5.62 19.70
CA HIS A 28 -2.04 -6.29 18.57
C HIS A 28 -1.13 -6.14 17.34
N THR A 29 -0.87 -7.25 16.64
CA THR A 29 -0.10 -7.22 15.40
C THR A 29 -0.93 -7.83 14.27
N VAL A 30 -1.08 -7.06 13.19
CA VAL A 30 -1.78 -7.47 11.98
C VAL A 30 -0.78 -7.47 10.82
N SER A 31 -0.73 -8.57 10.08
CA SER A 31 0.11 -8.68 8.89
C SER A 31 -0.74 -9.04 7.68
N VAL A 32 -0.63 -8.25 6.62
CA VAL A 32 -1.40 -8.44 5.39
C VAL A 32 -0.46 -8.82 4.26
N ASP A 33 -0.67 -10.01 3.70
CA ASP A 33 0.14 -10.52 2.60
C ASP A 33 -0.49 -10.30 1.23
N GLY A 34 -1.83 -10.41 1.13
CA GLY A 34 -2.66 -10.06 -0.03
C GLY A 34 -2.20 -10.57 -1.42
N ARG A 35 -2.99 -11.42 -2.08
CA ARG A 35 -2.85 -11.68 -3.53
C ARG A 35 -3.95 -10.95 -4.27
N TYR A 36 -3.57 -10.14 -5.24
CA TYR A 36 -4.50 -9.31 -6.00
C TYR A 36 -4.60 -9.81 -7.44
N PRO A 37 -5.79 -9.80 -8.05
CA PRO A 37 -5.95 -10.18 -9.45
C PRO A 37 -5.39 -9.10 -10.37
N GLN A 38 -4.89 -9.51 -11.53
CA GLN A 38 -4.60 -8.57 -12.62
C GLN A 38 -5.91 -8.04 -13.21
N PRO A 39 -6.07 -6.70 -13.34
CA PRO A 39 -7.11 -6.13 -14.19
C PRO A 39 -7.06 -6.65 -15.62
N VAL A 40 -8.22 -6.73 -16.26
CA VAL A 40 -8.35 -7.14 -17.67
C VAL A 40 -8.75 -5.92 -18.50
N GLY A 41 -7.92 -5.58 -19.50
CA GLY A 41 -8.22 -4.55 -20.48
C GLY A 41 -7.05 -4.31 -21.43
N GLN A 42 -7.15 -3.21 -22.19
CA GLN A 42 -6.10 -2.84 -23.14
C GLN A 42 -4.92 -2.22 -22.40
N GLN A 43 -3.71 -2.66 -22.77
CA GLN A 43 -2.48 -2.11 -22.23
C GLN A 43 -2.13 -0.79 -22.91
N HIS A 44 -1.52 0.12 -22.15
CA HIS A 44 -0.87 1.29 -22.72
C HIS A 44 0.47 0.89 -23.34
N PRO A 45 0.77 1.34 -24.59
CA PRO A 45 1.94 0.91 -25.35
C PRO A 45 3.22 1.66 -24.92
N LEU A 46 3.52 1.63 -23.62
CA LEU A 46 4.72 2.22 -23.03
C LEU A 46 5.45 1.20 -22.15
N THR A 47 6.73 1.47 -21.92
CA THR A 47 7.47 0.86 -20.81
C THR A 47 7.35 1.75 -19.57
N VAL A 48 6.76 1.22 -18.50
CA VAL A 48 6.64 1.93 -17.22
C VAL A 48 7.68 1.44 -16.21
N GLY A 49 8.30 2.37 -15.50
CA GLY A 49 9.07 2.10 -14.29
C GLY A 49 8.15 2.15 -13.08
N ILE A 50 8.23 1.15 -12.21
CA ILE A 50 7.51 1.13 -10.93
C ILE A 50 8.55 1.25 -9.83
N TYR A 51 8.58 2.40 -9.16
CA TYR A 51 9.45 2.60 -8.00
C TYR A 51 8.62 2.57 -6.72
N LEU A 52 8.90 1.59 -5.87
CA LEU A 52 8.29 1.45 -4.56
C LEU A 52 9.37 1.68 -3.51
N SER A 53 9.26 2.77 -2.76
CA SER A 53 10.24 3.11 -1.72
C SER A 53 10.32 2.03 -0.64
N ASP A 54 11.40 2.02 0.15
CA ASP A 54 11.49 1.12 1.32
C ASP A 54 10.35 1.40 2.32
N GLU A 55 10.01 2.67 2.52
CA GLU A 55 8.89 3.09 3.37
C GLU A 55 7.57 2.49 2.87
N PHE A 56 7.31 2.53 1.57
CA PHE A 56 6.13 1.92 0.98
C PHE A 56 6.13 0.38 1.13
N ARG A 57 7.25 -0.27 0.78
CA ARG A 57 7.35 -1.75 0.79
C ARG A 57 7.35 -2.35 2.19
N LYS A 58 7.72 -1.57 3.21
CA LYS A 58 7.80 -1.98 4.62
C LYS A 58 6.82 -1.21 5.50
N PHE A 59 5.81 -0.56 4.89
CA PHE A 59 4.88 0.30 5.60
C PHE A 59 4.20 -0.47 6.73
N THR A 60 4.25 0.15 7.91
CA THR A 60 3.61 -0.30 9.14
C THR A 60 2.88 0.89 9.75
N HIS A 61 1.57 0.79 9.89
CA HIS A 61 0.81 1.76 10.67
C HIS A 61 0.87 1.38 12.14
N HIS A 62 1.30 2.33 12.97
CA HIS A 62 1.36 2.18 14.42
C HIS A 62 0.31 3.09 15.05
N GLU A 63 -0.55 2.51 15.87
CA GLU A 63 -1.55 3.21 16.67
C GLU A 63 -1.36 2.83 18.13
N ASP A 64 -1.14 3.83 18.97
CA ASP A 64 -1.08 3.69 20.42
C ASP A 64 -1.65 4.99 21.00
N SER A 65 -2.88 4.94 21.52
CA SER A 65 -3.61 6.13 21.99
C SER A 65 -4.36 5.85 23.27
N ALA A 66 -4.77 6.90 23.99
CA ALA A 66 -5.44 6.75 25.29
C ALA A 66 -6.73 5.90 25.22
N ASP A 67 -7.36 5.84 24.04
CA ASP A 67 -8.62 5.15 23.80
C ASP A 67 -8.45 3.80 23.09
N ARG A 68 -7.21 3.40 22.72
CA ARG A 68 -6.92 2.18 21.96
C ARG A 68 -5.69 1.44 22.53
N ASP A 69 -5.78 0.12 22.59
CA ASP A 69 -4.60 -0.74 22.79
C ASP A 69 -3.57 -0.51 21.65
N GLU A 70 -2.32 -0.92 21.83
CA GLU A 70 -1.29 -0.78 20.79
C GLU A 70 -1.65 -1.66 19.57
N TRP A 71 -1.64 -1.10 18.37
CA TRP A 71 -1.82 -1.78 17.09
C TRP A 71 -0.64 -1.53 16.16
N ASN A 72 -0.06 -2.62 15.67
CA ASN A 72 0.98 -2.62 14.65
C ASN A 72 0.44 -3.31 13.40
N ILE A 73 0.15 -2.55 12.34
CA ILE A 73 -0.51 -3.01 11.12
C ILE A 73 0.47 -2.97 9.95
N ASN A 74 0.99 -4.14 9.58
CA ASN A 74 1.97 -4.33 8.51
C ASN A 74 1.24 -4.53 7.17
N THR A 75 1.25 -3.53 6.29
CA THR A 75 0.62 -3.61 4.95
C THR A 75 1.61 -3.56 3.79
N GLY A 76 2.88 -3.25 4.05
CA GLY A 76 3.91 -3.02 3.04
C GLY A 76 4.04 -4.11 1.96
N LYS A 77 3.96 -5.38 2.36
CA LYS A 77 4.03 -6.51 1.42
C LYS A 77 2.80 -6.61 0.52
N ALA A 78 1.61 -6.48 1.11
CA ALA A 78 0.36 -6.54 0.34
C ALA A 78 0.23 -5.36 -0.63
N GLN A 79 0.52 -4.13 -0.21
CA GLN A 79 0.49 -2.98 -1.11
C GLN A 79 1.54 -3.09 -2.23
N LYS A 80 2.75 -3.58 -1.93
CA LYS A 80 3.75 -3.88 -2.98
C LYS A 80 3.16 -4.84 -4.03
N ASN A 81 2.63 -5.96 -3.57
CA ASN A 81 2.03 -6.98 -4.44
C ASN A 81 0.89 -6.39 -5.29
N LEU A 82 0.02 -5.58 -4.69
CA LEU A 82 -1.07 -4.90 -5.38
C LEU A 82 -0.57 -4.02 -6.52
N PHE A 83 0.31 -3.06 -6.21
CA PHE A 83 0.75 -2.06 -7.17
C PHE A 83 1.59 -2.66 -8.29
N GLU A 84 2.48 -3.63 -7.98
CA GLU A 84 3.22 -4.35 -9.01
C GLU A 84 2.29 -5.15 -9.93
N THR A 85 1.27 -5.80 -9.37
CA THR A 85 0.32 -6.60 -10.16
C THR A 85 -0.53 -5.73 -11.08
N VAL A 86 -1.10 -4.64 -10.54
CA VAL A 86 -2.01 -3.77 -11.28
C VAL A 86 -1.27 -2.93 -12.31
N LEU A 87 -0.19 -2.24 -11.92
CA LEU A 87 0.60 -1.47 -12.88
C LEU A 87 1.26 -2.40 -13.90
N GLY A 88 1.73 -3.57 -13.49
CA GLY A 88 2.32 -4.56 -14.40
C GLY A 88 1.37 -5.07 -15.49
N SER A 89 0.05 -5.04 -15.26
CA SER A 89 -0.92 -5.42 -16.29
C SER A 89 -1.42 -4.24 -17.12
N MET A 90 -1.19 -2.99 -16.70
CA MET A 90 -1.70 -1.78 -17.38
C MET A 90 -0.84 -1.35 -18.57
N PHE A 91 0.41 -1.77 -18.65
CA PHE A 91 1.38 -1.34 -19.65
C PHE A 91 1.95 -2.55 -20.41
N THR A 92 2.44 -2.33 -21.62
CA THR A 92 3.09 -3.39 -22.41
C THR A 92 4.34 -3.94 -21.73
N GLU A 93 5.11 -3.08 -21.07
CA GLU A 93 6.24 -3.49 -20.24
C GLU A 93 6.22 -2.71 -18.92
N ALA A 94 6.50 -3.41 -17.82
CA ALA A 94 6.65 -2.82 -16.51
C ALA A 94 7.95 -3.29 -15.85
N VAL A 95 8.78 -2.35 -15.47
CA VAL A 95 10.09 -2.59 -14.86
C VAL A 95 10.05 -2.16 -13.41
N SER A 96 10.31 -3.09 -12.49
CA SER A 96 10.50 -2.74 -11.08
C SER A 96 11.83 -2.03 -10.90
N LEU A 97 11.80 -0.82 -10.37
CA LEU A 97 12.99 -0.01 -10.10
C LEU A 97 13.40 -0.18 -8.65
N SER A 98 14.67 -0.53 -8.42
CA SER A 98 15.26 -0.61 -7.08
C SER A 98 15.66 0.77 -6.54
N GLN A 99 15.91 1.73 -7.43
CA GLN A 99 16.32 3.09 -7.14
C GLN A 99 15.70 4.07 -8.15
N TYR A 100 15.39 5.27 -7.68
CA TYR A 100 14.82 6.37 -8.45
C TYR A 100 15.12 7.68 -7.69
N PRO A 101 15.48 8.79 -8.36
CA PRO A 101 15.51 9.02 -9.82
C PRO A 101 16.82 8.59 -10.53
N GLN A 102 17.69 7.83 -9.88
CA GLN A 102 18.97 7.39 -10.44
C GLN A 102 18.85 6.09 -11.25
N ASP A 103 19.80 5.86 -12.16
CA ASP A 103 19.97 4.62 -12.92
C ASP A 103 18.73 4.14 -13.69
N LEU A 104 17.94 5.07 -14.22
CA LEU A 104 16.74 4.74 -15.00
C LEU A 104 17.10 4.02 -16.32
N PRO A 105 16.50 2.86 -16.63
CA PRO A 105 16.70 2.20 -17.92
C PRO A 105 16.26 3.09 -19.09
N LYS A 106 17.02 3.07 -20.20
CA LYS A 106 16.78 3.96 -21.36
C LYS A 106 15.43 3.74 -22.04
N ASN A 107 14.82 2.57 -21.89
CA ASN A 107 13.51 2.25 -22.47
C ASN A 107 12.34 2.69 -21.58
N VAL A 108 12.56 3.08 -20.32
CA VAL A 108 11.48 3.54 -19.43
C VAL A 108 11.05 4.94 -19.82
N GLU A 109 9.75 5.09 -20.11
CA GLU A 109 9.20 6.35 -20.60
C GLU A 109 8.42 7.12 -19.54
N LEU A 110 7.91 6.40 -18.53
CA LEU A 110 7.11 6.92 -17.44
C LEU A 110 7.49 6.17 -16.17
N VAL A 111 7.66 6.86 -15.05
CA VAL A 111 7.88 6.25 -13.74
C VAL A 111 6.71 6.57 -12.82
N ILE A 112 6.10 5.54 -12.23
CA ILE A 112 5.05 5.67 -11.22
C ILE A 112 5.63 5.44 -9.83
N VAL A 113 5.40 6.40 -8.93
CA VAL A 113 5.88 6.40 -7.55
C VAL A 113 4.69 6.61 -6.61
N PRO A 114 4.14 5.53 -6.02
CA PRO A 114 3.11 5.62 -5.00
C PRO A 114 3.71 5.84 -3.62
N GLU A 115 3.06 6.66 -2.80
CA GLU A 115 3.39 6.91 -1.40
C GLU A 115 2.14 6.70 -0.55
N VAL A 116 2.31 6.15 0.67
CA VAL A 116 1.19 6.05 1.61
C VAL A 116 1.01 7.39 2.29
N ARG A 117 -0.11 8.06 2.03
CA ARG A 117 -0.45 9.32 2.70
C ARG A 117 -0.97 9.05 4.10
N GLU A 118 -1.94 8.17 4.22
CA GLU A 118 -2.55 7.82 5.50
C GLU A 118 -3.24 6.45 5.44
N LEU A 119 -3.22 5.76 6.59
CA LEU A 119 -4.07 4.62 6.90
C LEU A 119 -4.87 4.98 8.14
N GLN A 120 -6.19 4.84 8.04
CA GLN A 120 -7.10 5.04 9.15
C GLN A 120 -7.98 3.80 9.30
N PHE A 121 -8.30 3.44 10.54
CA PHE A 121 -9.23 2.36 10.82
C PHE A 121 -10.17 2.72 11.97
N THR A 122 -11.36 2.13 11.92
CA THR A 122 -12.39 2.26 12.96
C THR A 122 -12.77 0.88 13.44
N MET A 123 -12.84 0.72 14.76
CA MET A 123 -13.19 -0.53 15.42
C MET A 123 -14.69 -0.61 15.71
N PRO A 124 -15.27 -1.82 15.84
CA PRO A 124 -16.69 -2.02 16.16
C PRO A 124 -17.20 -1.26 17.40
N ARG A 125 -16.32 -1.07 18.40
CA ARG A 125 -16.67 -0.34 19.63
C ARG A 125 -16.91 1.16 19.39
N GLU A 126 -16.46 1.68 18.25
CA GLU A 126 -16.45 3.12 17.93
C GLU A 126 -17.59 3.53 16.99
N ASN A 127 -18.09 2.64 16.12
CA ASN A 127 -19.08 2.97 15.08
C ASN A 127 -20.51 2.43 15.33
N ARG A 128 -20.78 1.81 16.48
CA ARG A 128 -22.12 1.22 16.85
C ARG A 128 -22.62 0.13 15.90
N VAL A 129 -21.78 -0.32 14.97
CA VAL A 129 -22.05 -1.43 14.05
C VAL A 129 -20.92 -2.43 14.26
N ASN A 130 -21.19 -3.74 14.27
CA ASN A 130 -20.16 -4.75 14.55
C ASN A 130 -19.19 -4.98 13.35
N ILE A 131 -18.55 -3.91 12.88
CA ILE A 131 -17.80 -3.85 11.62
C ILE A 131 -16.48 -3.09 11.84
N PHE A 132 -15.39 -3.63 11.30
CA PHE A 132 -14.14 -2.91 11.09
C PHE A 132 -14.21 -2.14 9.78
N GLU A 133 -13.75 -0.90 9.79
CA GLU A 133 -13.64 -0.05 8.61
C GLU A 133 -12.21 0.45 8.46
N VAL A 134 -11.75 0.52 7.22
CA VAL A 134 -10.38 0.92 6.87
C VAL A 134 -10.42 1.86 5.69
N TRP A 135 -9.69 2.97 5.81
CA TRP A 135 -9.41 3.89 4.72
C TRP A 135 -7.90 3.95 4.50
N ILE A 136 -7.49 3.87 3.24
CA ILE A 136 -6.10 4.07 2.85
C ILE A 136 -6.07 5.13 1.76
N LYS A 137 -5.25 6.16 1.94
CA LYS A 137 -4.99 7.16 0.89
C LYS A 137 -3.56 7.04 0.42
N TYR A 138 -3.38 7.14 -0.88
CA TYR A 138 -2.08 7.16 -1.52
C TYR A 138 -1.90 8.42 -2.33
N ASP A 139 -0.69 8.96 -2.24
CA ASP A 139 -0.18 9.97 -3.16
C ASP A 139 0.49 9.28 -4.33
N MET A 140 0.04 9.63 -5.53
CA MET A 140 0.51 9.05 -6.76
C MET A 140 1.27 10.10 -7.53
N HIS A 141 2.52 9.79 -7.85
CA HIS A 141 3.38 10.64 -8.66
C HIS A 141 3.77 9.93 -9.95
N ALA A 142 3.73 10.66 -11.05
CA ALA A 142 4.24 10.21 -12.34
C ALA A 142 5.32 11.15 -12.84
N TYR A 143 6.40 10.60 -13.36
CA TYR A 143 7.54 11.33 -13.89
C TYR A 143 7.95 10.81 -15.27
N ASP A 144 8.49 11.68 -16.11
CA ASP A 144 9.06 11.27 -17.40
C ASP A 144 10.47 10.69 -17.24
N GLN A 145 11.06 10.23 -18.35
CA GLN A 145 12.42 9.69 -18.39
C GLN A 145 13.54 10.66 -17.95
N ARG A 146 13.25 11.96 -17.83
CA ARG A 146 14.18 13.00 -17.37
C ARG A 146 13.97 13.33 -15.89
N GLY A 147 12.99 12.70 -15.23
CA GLY A 147 12.59 12.99 -13.86
C GLY A 147 11.68 14.22 -13.73
N GLU A 148 11.16 14.75 -14.85
CA GLU A 148 10.20 15.86 -14.81
C GLU A 148 8.81 15.34 -14.41
N SER A 149 8.11 16.08 -13.54
CA SER A 149 6.77 15.69 -13.09
C SER A 149 5.78 15.75 -14.27
N VAL A 150 5.08 14.63 -14.49
CA VAL A 150 4.02 14.48 -15.49
C VAL A 150 2.66 14.70 -14.85
N ALA A 151 2.39 14.04 -13.72
CA ALA A 151 1.11 14.13 -13.05
C ALA A 151 1.24 13.79 -11.56
N ASN A 152 0.35 14.38 -10.75
CA ASN A 152 0.18 14.03 -9.35
C ASN A 152 -1.31 13.87 -9.08
N TRP A 153 -1.71 12.76 -8.46
CA TRP A 153 -3.11 12.51 -8.09
C TRP A 153 -3.20 11.70 -6.81
N VAL A 154 -4.41 11.66 -6.23
CA VAL A 154 -4.67 10.92 -5.00
C VAL A 154 -5.60 9.78 -5.32
N ILE A 155 -5.33 8.60 -4.75
CA ILE A 155 -6.32 7.52 -4.68
C ILE A 155 -6.73 7.32 -3.22
N THR A 156 -8.02 7.09 -3.01
CA THR A 156 -8.58 6.71 -1.70
C THR A 156 -9.26 5.37 -1.87
N ALA A 157 -9.03 4.48 -0.92
CA ALA A 157 -9.61 3.16 -0.94
C ALA A 157 -10.24 2.82 0.40
N TYR A 158 -11.34 2.07 0.35
CA TYR A 158 -12.14 1.75 1.52
C TYR A 158 -12.43 0.25 1.62
N GLY A 159 -12.35 -0.27 2.85
CA GLY A 159 -12.66 -1.66 3.15
C GLY A 159 -13.45 -1.79 4.43
N LYS A 160 -14.36 -2.75 4.46
CA LYS A 160 -15.17 -3.06 5.65
C LYS A 160 -15.32 -4.55 5.86
N THR A 161 -15.34 -4.99 7.11
CA THR A 161 -15.54 -6.41 7.44
C THR A 161 -16.33 -6.58 8.74
N PRO A 162 -17.42 -7.37 8.76
CA PRO A 162 -18.13 -7.72 9.99
C PRO A 162 -17.30 -8.63 10.90
N THR A 163 -17.48 -8.52 12.21
CA THR A 163 -16.79 -9.39 13.19
C THR A 163 -17.48 -10.74 13.42
N ALA A 164 -18.74 -10.89 13.03
CA ALA A 164 -19.60 -12.01 13.43
C ALA A 164 -19.08 -13.41 13.05
N PHE A 165 -18.18 -13.51 12.08
CA PHE A 165 -17.69 -14.79 11.55
C PHE A 165 -16.17 -14.99 11.70
N LEU A 166 -15.46 -14.03 12.31
CA LEU A 166 -14.01 -14.06 12.35
C LEU A 166 -13.50 -14.46 13.74
N LYS A 167 -12.37 -15.15 13.75
CA LYS A 167 -11.81 -15.75 14.95
C LYS A 167 -11.18 -14.72 15.88
N SER A 168 -10.73 -13.59 15.35
CA SER A 168 -10.07 -12.52 16.10
C SER A 168 -10.34 -11.13 15.50
N GLN A 169 -9.97 -10.10 16.25
CA GLN A 169 -10.05 -8.71 15.78
C GLN A 169 -8.99 -8.44 14.70
N GLU A 170 -7.81 -9.05 14.84
CA GLU A 170 -6.71 -8.99 13.89
C GLU A 170 -7.12 -9.60 12.54
N ASP A 171 -7.83 -10.74 12.54
CA ASP A 171 -8.35 -11.36 11.32
C ASP A 171 -9.37 -10.45 10.63
N ALA A 172 -10.24 -9.80 11.41
CA ALA A 172 -11.24 -8.86 10.91
C ALA A 172 -10.61 -7.61 10.30
N LEU A 173 -9.62 -7.03 10.97
CA LEU A 173 -8.90 -5.88 10.46
C LEU A 173 -8.08 -6.25 9.22
N ALA A 174 -7.38 -7.40 9.22
CA ALA A 174 -6.66 -7.91 8.06
C ALA A 174 -7.57 -8.10 6.84
N GLN A 175 -8.79 -8.61 7.04
CA GLN A 175 -9.76 -8.76 5.96
C GLN A 175 -10.29 -7.42 5.46
N ALA A 176 -10.58 -6.46 6.35
CA ALA A 176 -10.98 -5.12 5.96
C ALA A 176 -9.87 -4.41 5.14
N ILE A 177 -8.61 -4.54 5.55
CA ILE A 177 -7.46 -4.03 4.81
C ILE A 177 -7.34 -4.70 3.44
N ASN A 178 -7.50 -6.03 3.35
CA ASN A 178 -7.47 -6.72 2.05
C ASN A 178 -8.56 -6.21 1.10
N ILE A 179 -9.76 -5.91 1.62
CA ILE A 179 -10.84 -5.33 0.84
C ILE A 179 -10.47 -3.90 0.39
N ALA A 180 -9.93 -3.08 1.29
CA ALA A 180 -9.46 -1.73 0.96
C ALA A 180 -8.36 -1.76 -0.12
N LEU A 181 -7.40 -2.69 -0.02
CA LEU A 181 -6.35 -2.84 -1.03
C LEU A 181 -6.90 -3.33 -2.38
N ARG A 182 -7.91 -4.20 -2.37
CA ARG A 182 -8.59 -4.58 -3.61
C ARG A 182 -9.32 -3.39 -4.26
N ASP A 183 -9.96 -2.55 -3.45
CA ASP A 183 -10.58 -1.30 -3.90
C ASP A 183 -9.54 -0.29 -4.43
N ALA A 184 -8.37 -0.21 -3.79
CA ALA A 184 -7.25 0.60 -4.28
C ALA A 184 -6.78 0.16 -5.67
N GLY A 185 -6.68 -1.15 -5.92
CA GLY A 185 -6.35 -1.67 -7.24
C GLY A 185 -7.38 -1.32 -8.32
N ALA A 186 -8.67 -1.44 -8.00
CA ALA A 186 -9.74 -1.04 -8.90
C ALA A 186 -9.74 0.47 -9.17
N THR A 187 -9.51 1.27 -8.14
CA THR A 187 -9.44 2.73 -8.21
C THR A 187 -8.21 3.20 -8.99
N LEU A 188 -7.06 2.56 -8.79
CA LEU A 188 -5.84 2.83 -9.57
C LEU A 188 -6.08 2.55 -11.05
N TYR A 189 -6.60 1.36 -11.37
CA TYR A 189 -6.85 0.96 -12.76
C TYR A 189 -7.87 1.87 -13.46
N THR A 190 -9.04 2.08 -12.85
CA THR A 190 -10.12 2.89 -13.47
C THR A 190 -9.90 4.40 -13.36
N GLY A 191 -9.11 4.84 -12.39
CA GLY A 191 -8.78 6.24 -12.16
C GLY A 191 -7.67 6.75 -13.07
N PHE A 192 -6.77 5.87 -13.54
CA PHE A 192 -5.65 6.25 -14.40
C PHE A 192 -6.10 6.94 -15.71
N GLU A 193 -7.15 6.42 -16.33
CA GLU A 193 -7.77 7.02 -17.53
C GLU A 193 -8.40 8.39 -17.28
N ARG A 194 -8.64 8.74 -16.01
CA ARG A 194 -9.29 9.99 -15.61
C ARG A 194 -8.30 11.10 -15.24
N VAL A 195 -7.00 10.84 -15.27
CA VAL A 195 -5.96 11.84 -15.00
C VAL A 195 -5.57 12.55 -16.31
N PRO A 196 -6.02 13.81 -16.55
CA PRO A 196 -5.87 14.45 -17.85
C PRO A 196 -4.43 14.60 -18.31
N GLU A 197 -3.51 14.88 -17.38
CA GLU A 197 -2.09 15.08 -17.65
C GLU A 197 -1.43 13.78 -18.14
N LEU A 198 -1.81 12.64 -17.55
CA LEU A 198 -1.37 11.33 -18.03
C LEU A 198 -1.93 11.06 -19.43
N GLN A 199 -3.22 11.32 -19.66
CA GLN A 199 -3.82 11.09 -20.97
C GLN A 199 -3.16 11.97 -22.07
N ALA A 200 -2.85 13.23 -21.75
CA ALA A 200 -2.12 14.11 -22.64
C ALA A 200 -0.71 13.57 -22.95
N PHE A 201 0.00 13.08 -21.91
CA PHE A 201 1.31 12.46 -22.07
C PHE A 201 1.27 11.21 -22.97
N LEU A 202 0.35 10.27 -22.70
CA LEU A 202 0.18 9.05 -23.48
C LEU A 202 -0.15 9.36 -24.95
N ALA A 203 -1.05 10.32 -25.19
CA ALA A 203 -1.43 10.71 -26.55
C ALA A 203 -0.29 11.36 -27.33
N ASN A 204 0.62 12.08 -26.66
CA ASN A 204 1.81 12.66 -27.29
C ASN A 204 2.84 11.58 -27.64
N LYS A 205 3.05 10.62 -26.73
CA LYS A 205 3.92 9.46 -26.98
C LYS A 205 3.44 8.62 -28.14
N GLN A 206 2.14 8.31 -28.18
CA GLN A 206 1.56 7.53 -29.27
C GLN A 206 1.72 8.21 -30.64
N ARG A 207 1.56 9.54 -30.69
CA ARG A 207 1.78 10.32 -31.93
C ARG A 207 3.24 10.30 -32.37
N ALA A 208 4.19 10.38 -31.44
CA ALA A 208 5.61 10.27 -31.76
C ALA A 208 5.98 8.88 -32.28
N LEU A 209 5.41 7.82 -31.69
CA LEU A 209 5.62 6.43 -32.15
C LEU A 209 5.05 6.20 -33.55
N SER A 210 3.87 6.74 -33.86
CA SER A 210 3.28 6.59 -35.21
C SER A 210 4.11 7.30 -36.29
N MET A 211 4.62 8.51 -35.99
CA MET A 211 5.46 9.24 -36.97
C MET A 211 6.78 8.52 -37.25
N LYS A 212 7.42 7.95 -36.22
CA LYS A 212 8.66 7.18 -36.38
C LYS A 212 8.47 5.91 -37.21
N GLY A 213 7.33 5.24 -37.08
CA GLY A 213 7.00 4.04 -37.87
C GLY A 213 6.83 4.34 -39.36
N ASP A 214 6.18 5.46 -39.70
CA ASP A 214 5.96 5.88 -41.09
C ASP A 214 7.26 6.29 -41.79
N GLU A 215 8.21 6.92 -41.07
CA GLU A 215 9.53 7.27 -41.61
C GLU A 215 10.36 6.01 -41.96
N THR A 216 10.39 5.01 -41.07
CA THR A 216 11.11 3.75 -41.33
C THR A 216 10.52 2.93 -42.47
N ALA A 217 9.19 2.99 -42.69
CA ALA A 217 8.54 2.30 -43.81
C ALA A 217 8.77 2.98 -45.17
N GLY A 218 9.00 4.29 -45.19
CA GLY A 218 9.35 5.04 -46.40
C GLY A 218 10.80 4.81 -46.86
N GLU A 219 11.70 4.45 -45.94
CA GLU A 219 13.12 4.22 -46.24
C GLU A 219 13.38 2.81 -46.81
N GLU A 220 12.62 1.79 -46.39
CA GLU A 220 12.74 0.42 -46.92
C GLU A 220 12.15 0.22 -48.33
N THR A 221 11.43 1.20 -48.89
CA THR A 221 10.84 1.10 -50.24
C THR A 221 11.66 1.78 -51.34
N THR A 222 12.88 2.25 -51.02
CA THR A 222 13.79 2.93 -51.97
C THR A 222 15.08 2.17 -52.33
N GLU A 223 15.20 0.88 -51.99
CA GLU A 223 16.26 -0.01 -52.51
C GLU A 223 15.79 -0.91 -53.66
#